data_AF-A0A3A6N9H0-F1
#
_entry.id   AF-A0A3A6N9H0-F1
#
_cell.length_a   1.000
_cell.length_b   1.000
_cell.length_c   1.000
_cell.angle_alpha   90.00
_cell.angle_beta   90.00
_cell.angle_gamma   90.00
#
_symmetry.space_group_name_H-M   'P 1'
#
loop_
_entity.id
_entity.type
_entity.pdbx_description
1 polymer ?
#
loop_
_entity_poly.entity_id
_entity_poly.type
_entity_poly.pdbx_seq_one_letter_code
_entity_poly.pdbx_strand_id
1 'polypeptide(L)'
;MQDFLTTEELIHRLKLQDTVVTAVDEVKKSLSRKEKVKKTFKTFFWVAVVLAILHTIYSIIPMVVEHRAIDLYGGNRILAIPNTQELDEELLGEVIYAKKFKFDDIEIGDRIVIYGKFGSDRYWVEQVVSIDESRREIDTTFGYYIQNTYNEAEVIATYVRKASLLGTVYYVASTPRGFVSLLAIQGIILTLIYYYYIRKQEDKKWTFSQWKVLLLGVYEDEKNS
;
A
#
# COMPACT_ATOMS: atom_id res chain seq x y z
N MET A 1 6.14 -55.86 55.49
CA MET A 1 6.75 -54.66 56.12
C MET A 1 6.21 -53.46 55.37
N GLN A 2 5.44 -52.61 56.03
CA GLN A 2 5.01 -51.33 55.46
C GLN A 2 6.17 -50.36 55.66
N ASP A 3 6.83 -49.96 54.57
CA ASP A 3 7.79 -48.86 54.60
C ASP A 3 7.03 -47.58 54.90
N PHE A 4 7.07 -47.16 56.16
CA PHE A 4 6.56 -45.87 56.57
C PHE A 4 7.57 -44.82 56.09
N LEU A 5 7.16 -44.02 55.11
CA LEU A 5 7.92 -42.84 54.66
C LEU A 5 8.21 -41.95 55.87
N THR A 6 9.48 -41.57 55.99
CA THR A 6 9.88 -40.60 57.01
C THR A 6 9.18 -39.27 56.76
N THR A 7 8.91 -38.50 57.81
CA THR A 7 8.19 -37.22 57.70
C THR A 7 8.89 -36.25 56.75
N GLU A 8 10.22 -36.31 56.67
CA GLU A 8 11.04 -35.54 55.74
C GLU A 8 10.86 -35.97 54.27
N GLU A 9 10.83 -37.27 53.98
CA GLU A 9 10.51 -37.77 52.64
C GLU A 9 9.09 -37.41 52.20
N LEU A 10 8.14 -37.42 53.14
CA LEU A 10 6.76 -37.03 52.86
C LEU A 10 6.67 -35.54 52.48
N ILE A 11 7.35 -34.67 53.24
CA ILE A 11 7.43 -33.23 52.97
C ILE A 11 8.17 -32.95 51.66
N HIS A 12 9.24 -33.69 51.37
CA HIS A 12 10.00 -33.55 50.13
C HIS A 12 9.16 -33.95 48.90
N ARG A 13 8.38 -35.03 48.99
CA ARG A 13 7.46 -35.44 47.91
C ARG A 13 6.33 -34.45 47.70
N LEU A 14 5.77 -33.89 48.78
CA LEU A 14 4.75 -32.83 48.69
C LEU A 14 5.27 -31.58 47.98
N LYS A 15 6.48 -31.11 48.32
CA LYS A 15 7.11 -29.97 47.62
C LYS A 15 7.35 -30.26 46.13
N LEU A 16 7.85 -31.47 45.81
CA LEU A 16 8.02 -31.88 44.42
C LEU A 16 6.69 -31.90 43.66
N GLN A 17 5.64 -32.44 44.27
CA GLN A 17 4.31 -32.50 43.68
C GLN A 17 3.72 -31.11 43.44
N ASP A 18 3.85 -30.18 44.40
CA ASP A 18 3.46 -28.79 44.22
C ASP A 18 4.26 -28.11 43.10
N THR A 19 5.58 -28.31 43.03
CA THR A 19 6.37 -27.74 41.93
C THR A 19 5.98 -28.29 40.56
N VAL A 20 5.63 -29.58 40.47
CA VAL A 20 5.15 -30.19 39.22
C VAL A 20 3.77 -29.64 38.84
N VAL A 21 2.85 -29.51 39.78
CA VAL A 21 1.52 -28.92 39.52
C VAL A 21 1.64 -27.47 39.05
N THR A 22 2.51 -26.69 39.70
CA THR A 22 2.75 -25.28 39.35
C THR A 22 3.36 -25.16 37.94
N ALA A 23 4.35 -26.00 37.61
CA ALA A 23 4.97 -26.04 36.29
C ALA A 23 3.98 -26.46 35.19
N VAL A 24 3.11 -27.45 35.46
CA VAL A 24 2.07 -27.90 34.51
C VAL A 24 1.05 -26.79 34.24
N ASP A 25 0.64 -26.05 35.28
CA ASP A 25 -0.30 -24.93 35.14
C ASP A 25 0.32 -23.73 34.40
N GLU A 26 1.60 -23.44 34.61
CA GLU A 26 2.32 -22.42 33.83
C GLU A 26 2.43 -22.81 32.35
N VAL A 27 2.77 -24.07 32.06
CA VAL A 27 2.81 -24.59 30.69
C VAL A 27 1.43 -24.51 30.05
N LYS A 28 0.36 -24.92 30.74
CA LYS A 28 -1.02 -24.86 30.24
C LYS A 28 -1.49 -23.43 29.99
N LYS A 29 -1.17 -22.48 30.89
CA LYS A 29 -1.44 -21.04 30.67
C LYS A 29 -0.66 -20.49 29.48
N SER A 30 0.60 -20.88 29.30
CA SER A 30 1.43 -20.46 28.17
C SER A 30 0.88 -20.96 26.82
N LEU A 31 0.42 -22.21 26.77
CA LEU A 31 -0.21 -22.83 25.60
C LEU A 31 -1.55 -22.16 25.28
N SER A 32 -2.39 -21.96 26.29
CA SER A 32 -3.66 -21.23 26.15
C SER A 32 -3.47 -19.80 25.63
N ARG A 33 -2.44 -19.09 26.14
CA ARG A 33 -2.09 -17.74 25.67
C ARG A 33 -1.63 -17.77 24.20
N LYS A 34 -0.79 -18.73 23.82
CA LYS A 34 -0.35 -18.92 22.42
C LYS A 34 -1.53 -19.21 21.48
N GLU A 35 -2.48 -20.04 21.88
CA GLU A 35 -3.68 -20.32 21.09
C GLU A 35 -4.59 -19.10 20.94
N LYS A 36 -4.82 -18.33 22.02
CA LYS A 36 -5.60 -17.08 21.97
C LYS A 36 -4.96 -16.04 21.05
N VAL A 37 -3.63 -15.88 21.12
CA VAL A 37 -2.88 -15.00 20.20
C VAL A 37 -3.03 -15.47 18.76
N LYS A 38 -2.84 -16.77 18.48
CA LYS A 38 -2.99 -17.33 17.14
C LYS A 38 -4.41 -17.13 16.57
N LYS A 39 -5.44 -17.31 17.40
CA LYS A 39 -6.84 -17.07 17.03
C LYS A 39 -7.08 -15.59 16.69
N THR A 40 -6.53 -14.68 17.48
CA THR A 40 -6.62 -13.22 17.26
C THR A 40 -5.94 -12.83 15.95
N PHE A 41 -4.72 -13.29 15.71
CA PHE A 41 -4.00 -13.04 14.44
C PHE A 41 -4.75 -13.60 13.23
N LYS A 42 -5.39 -14.77 13.36
CA LYS A 42 -6.22 -15.34 12.29
C LYS A 42 -7.42 -14.46 11.97
N THR A 43 -8.09 -13.90 12.99
CA THR A 43 -9.21 -12.96 12.77
C THR A 43 -8.73 -11.66 12.11
N PHE A 44 -7.64 -11.06 12.59
CA PHE A 44 -7.05 -9.86 11.98
C PHE A 44 -6.64 -10.08 10.54
N PHE A 45 -6.09 -11.25 10.21
CA PHE A 45 -5.77 -11.60 8.83
C PHE A 45 -6.99 -11.63 7.93
N TRP A 46 -8.09 -12.28 8.33
CA TRP A 46 -9.30 -12.30 7.52
C TRP A 46 -9.92 -10.91 7.34
N VAL A 47 -9.87 -10.07 8.38
CA VAL A 47 -10.27 -8.66 8.28
C VAL A 47 -9.39 -7.92 7.27
N ALA A 48 -8.06 -8.11 7.33
CA ALA A 48 -7.12 -7.52 6.40
C ALA A 48 -7.34 -8.00 4.95
N VAL A 49 -7.68 -9.27 4.74
CA VAL A 49 -8.03 -9.82 3.41
C VAL A 49 -9.26 -9.13 2.85
N VAL A 50 -10.34 -9.00 3.64
CA VAL A 50 -11.56 -8.31 3.20
C VAL A 50 -11.26 -6.84 2.86
N LEU A 51 -10.48 -6.15 3.70
CA LEU A 51 -10.03 -4.78 3.45
C LEU A 51 -9.19 -4.67 2.17
N ALA A 52 -8.29 -5.62 1.93
CA ALA A 52 -7.48 -5.66 0.71
C ALA A 52 -8.34 -5.83 -0.54
N ILE A 53 -9.35 -6.72 -0.49
CA ILE A 53 -10.31 -6.91 -1.59
C ILE A 53 -11.08 -5.61 -1.86
N LEU A 54 -11.61 -4.96 -0.81
CA LEU A 54 -12.33 -3.69 -0.94
C LEU A 54 -11.43 -2.59 -1.53
N HIS A 55 -10.18 -2.49 -1.05
CA HIS A 55 -9.20 -1.54 -1.58
C HIS A 55 -8.90 -1.79 -3.06
N THR A 56 -8.75 -3.05 -3.46
CA THR A 56 -8.52 -3.44 -4.85
C THR A 56 -9.70 -3.07 -5.73
N ILE A 57 -10.93 -3.35 -5.30
CA ILE A 57 -12.15 -2.93 -6.01
C ILE A 57 -12.19 -1.41 -6.18
N TYR A 58 -11.90 -0.67 -5.11
CA TYR A 58 -11.86 0.79 -5.14
C TYR A 58 -10.79 1.34 -6.12
N SER A 59 -9.62 0.69 -6.16
CA SER A 59 -8.51 1.08 -7.05
C SER A 59 -8.81 0.81 -8.54
N ILE A 60 -9.71 -0.11 -8.86
CA ILE A 60 -10.13 -0.44 -10.24
C ILE A 60 -11.06 0.65 -10.81
N ILE A 61 -11.86 1.32 -9.97
CA ILE A 61 -12.82 2.35 -10.41
C ILE A 61 -12.19 3.40 -11.34
N PRO A 62 -11.09 4.07 -10.96
CA PRO A 62 -10.44 5.05 -11.84
C PRO A 62 -9.83 4.45 -13.12
N MET A 63 -9.56 3.15 -13.14
CA MET A 63 -8.97 2.45 -14.29
C MET A 63 -10.00 2.05 -15.35
N VAL A 64 -11.23 1.69 -14.93
CA VAL A 64 -12.31 1.25 -15.84
C VAL A 64 -13.13 2.43 -16.36
N VAL A 65 -13.20 3.53 -15.60
CA VAL A 65 -14.02 4.68 -15.95
C VAL A 65 -13.15 5.87 -16.30
N GLU A 66 -12.60 5.84 -17.52
CA GLU A 66 -11.96 7.00 -18.13
C GLU A 66 -12.93 8.20 -18.09
N HIS A 67 -12.46 9.34 -17.59
CA HIS A 67 -13.20 10.62 -17.49
C HIS A 67 -14.30 10.74 -16.41
N ARG A 68 -14.51 9.76 -15.52
CA ARG A 68 -15.35 9.96 -14.30
C ARG A 68 -14.63 9.70 -12.97
N ALA A 69 -13.31 9.64 -12.98
CA ALA A 69 -12.50 9.82 -11.76
C ALA A 69 -12.47 11.29 -11.32
N ILE A 70 -13.62 11.98 -11.40
CA ILE A 70 -13.88 13.10 -10.53
C ILE A 70 -13.97 12.44 -9.14
N ASP A 71 -12.96 12.63 -8.28
CA ASP A 71 -13.06 12.28 -6.86
C ASP A 71 -14.44 12.77 -6.37
N LEU A 72 -15.03 12.14 -5.36
CA LEU A 72 -16.25 12.64 -4.68
C LEU A 72 -16.18 14.14 -4.30
N TYR A 73 -14.99 14.75 -4.37
CA TYR A 73 -14.63 16.15 -4.12
C TYR A 73 -14.44 17.03 -5.38
N GLY A 74 -14.80 16.58 -6.59
CA GLY A 74 -14.85 17.44 -7.78
C GLY A 74 -13.53 17.66 -8.54
N GLY A 75 -12.50 16.84 -8.31
CA GLY A 75 -11.19 17.00 -8.96
C GLY A 75 -10.53 15.65 -9.29
N ASN A 76 -9.46 15.68 -10.07
CA ASN A 76 -8.70 14.50 -10.50
C ASN A 76 -7.22 14.62 -10.09
N ARG A 77 -6.56 13.47 -9.93
CA ARG A 77 -5.11 13.40 -9.72
C ARG A 77 -4.44 13.15 -11.06
N ILE A 78 -3.42 13.94 -11.38
CA ILE A 78 -2.69 13.83 -12.65
C ILE A 78 -1.20 13.96 -12.40
N LEU A 79 -0.39 13.29 -13.22
CA LEU A 79 1.06 13.45 -13.24
C LEU A 79 1.41 14.62 -14.15
N ALA A 80 1.95 15.70 -13.58
CA ALA A 80 2.30 16.91 -14.31
C ALA A 80 3.68 17.43 -13.94
N ILE A 81 4.35 18.09 -14.88
CA ILE A 81 5.63 18.76 -14.67
C ILE A 81 5.34 20.10 -13.99
N PRO A 82 5.88 20.35 -12.78
CA PRO A 82 5.61 21.60 -12.05
C PRO A 82 6.32 22.79 -12.69
N ASN A 83 5.76 23.99 -12.48
CA ASN A 83 6.26 25.24 -13.06
C ASN A 83 7.60 25.75 -12.47
N THR A 84 8.17 25.03 -11.51
CA THR A 84 9.37 25.43 -10.75
C THR A 84 10.66 24.77 -11.24
N GLN A 85 10.59 23.90 -12.25
CA GLN A 85 11.76 23.19 -12.78
C GLN A 85 12.37 23.95 -13.95
N GLU A 86 13.70 23.89 -14.04
CA GLU A 86 14.46 24.40 -15.17
C GLU A 86 14.40 23.38 -16.32
N LEU A 87 14.40 23.85 -17.57
CA LEU A 87 14.19 23.00 -18.75
C LEU A 87 15.46 22.30 -19.25
N ASP A 88 16.62 22.70 -18.74
CA ASP A 88 17.94 22.17 -19.06
C ASP A 88 18.34 20.96 -18.19
N GLU A 89 17.55 20.62 -17.18
CA GLU A 89 17.73 19.47 -16.31
C GLU A 89 16.73 18.32 -16.59
N GLU A 90 16.90 17.19 -15.91
CA GLU A 90 15.97 16.07 -15.98
C GLU A 90 14.62 16.46 -15.32
N LEU A 91 13.56 16.49 -16.14
CA LEU A 91 12.24 16.89 -15.69
C LEU A 91 11.54 15.80 -14.87
N LEU A 92 11.15 16.14 -13.65
CA LEU A 92 10.47 15.25 -12.71
C LEU A 92 8.97 15.55 -12.68
N GLY A 93 8.15 14.57 -13.04
CA GLY A 93 6.71 14.67 -12.89
C GLY A 93 6.28 14.56 -11.42
N GLU A 94 5.36 15.43 -11.00
CA GLU A 94 4.71 15.36 -9.70
C GLU A 94 3.23 14.99 -9.84
N VAL A 95 2.71 14.21 -8.89
CA VAL A 95 1.26 13.96 -8.82
C VAL A 95 0.60 15.16 -8.17
N ILE A 96 -0.30 15.79 -8.91
CA ILE A 96 -1.03 16.99 -8.48
C ILE A 96 -2.52 16.68 -8.39
N TYR A 97 -3.22 17.43 -7.55
CA TYR A 97 -4.67 17.47 -7.52
C TYR A 97 -5.15 18.68 -8.31
N ALA A 98 -5.93 18.43 -9.36
CA ALA A 98 -6.43 19.44 -10.27
C ALA A 98 -7.96 19.36 -10.36
N LYS A 99 -8.62 20.51 -10.56
CA LYS A 99 -10.08 20.59 -10.77
C LYS A 99 -10.37 20.88 -12.22
N LYS A 100 -11.60 20.56 -12.66
CA LYS A 100 -12.05 20.93 -14.01
C LYS A 100 -11.87 22.43 -14.19
N PHE A 101 -11.24 22.81 -15.30
CA PHE A 101 -11.02 24.21 -15.64
C PHE A 101 -12.36 24.92 -15.86
N LYS A 102 -12.43 26.16 -15.37
CA LYS A 102 -13.52 27.11 -15.60
C LYS A 102 -12.89 28.49 -15.72
N PHE A 103 -13.03 29.11 -16.88
CA PHE A 103 -12.39 30.40 -17.14
C PHE A 103 -12.80 31.49 -16.14
N ASP A 104 -14.09 31.52 -15.77
CA ASP A 104 -14.65 32.55 -14.89
C ASP A 104 -14.16 32.44 -13.43
N ASP A 105 -13.55 31.31 -13.04
CA ASP A 105 -13.05 31.05 -11.68
C ASP A 105 -11.53 31.29 -11.55
N ILE A 106 -10.85 31.79 -12.60
CA ILE A 106 -9.39 31.93 -12.66
C ILE A 106 -8.94 33.34 -12.34
N GLU A 107 -7.91 33.45 -11.50
CA GLU A 107 -7.28 34.72 -11.14
C GLU A 107 -5.81 34.78 -11.58
N ILE A 108 -5.27 35.99 -11.71
CA ILE A 108 -3.83 36.18 -11.95
C ILE A 108 -3.04 35.59 -10.78
N GLY A 109 -2.04 34.77 -11.09
CA GLY A 109 -1.26 34.03 -10.11
C GLY A 109 -1.72 32.60 -9.87
N ASP A 110 -2.93 32.22 -10.33
CA ASP A 110 -3.37 30.83 -10.32
C ASP A 110 -2.49 29.96 -11.21
N ARG A 111 -2.58 28.65 -10.99
CA ARG A 111 -1.85 27.66 -11.78
C ARG A 111 -2.83 26.85 -12.59
N ILE A 112 -2.53 26.68 -13.88
CA ILE A 112 -3.32 25.88 -14.80
C ILE A 112 -2.51 24.71 -15.34
N VAL A 113 -3.21 23.74 -15.93
CA VAL A 113 -2.62 22.52 -16.47
C VAL A 113 -2.87 22.45 -17.98
N ILE A 114 -1.78 22.35 -18.73
CA ILE A 114 -1.76 22.20 -20.19
C ILE A 114 -1.23 20.81 -20.55
N TYR A 115 -1.69 20.24 -21.67
CA TYR A 115 -1.19 18.98 -22.20
C TYR A 115 -0.39 19.20 -23.49
N GLY A 116 0.64 18.40 -23.75
CA GLY A 116 1.27 18.35 -25.07
C GLY A 116 2.40 19.37 -25.31
N LYS A 117 2.91 20.04 -24.28
CA LYS A 117 3.90 21.11 -24.46
C LYS A 117 5.26 20.55 -24.90
N PHE A 118 5.98 21.31 -25.72
CA PHE A 118 7.32 20.97 -26.23
C PHE A 118 7.38 19.62 -26.97
N GLY A 119 6.28 19.21 -27.61
CA GLY A 119 6.19 17.92 -28.29
C GLY A 119 6.21 16.72 -27.34
N SER A 120 5.89 16.92 -26.06
CA SER A 120 5.84 15.85 -25.05
C SER A 120 4.40 15.46 -24.72
N ASP A 121 4.14 14.16 -24.58
CA ASP A 121 2.84 13.62 -24.16
C ASP A 121 2.65 13.72 -22.63
N ARG A 122 2.93 14.89 -22.06
CA ARG A 122 2.90 15.14 -20.61
C ARG A 122 2.02 16.33 -20.27
N TYR A 123 1.52 16.34 -19.04
CA TYR A 123 0.85 17.51 -18.46
C TYR A 123 1.89 18.47 -17.87
N TRP A 124 1.65 19.76 -18.02
CA TRP A 124 2.52 20.84 -17.59
C TRP A 124 1.73 21.82 -16.74
N VAL A 125 2.31 22.26 -15.63
CA VAL A 125 1.74 23.30 -14.78
C VAL A 125 2.36 24.63 -15.16
N GLU A 126 1.52 25.65 -15.38
CA GLU A 126 1.96 27.02 -15.64
C GLU A 126 1.21 28.00 -14.75
N GLN A 127 1.82 29.16 -14.51
CA GLN A 127 1.23 30.22 -13.71
C GLN A 127 0.59 31.26 -14.61
N VAL A 128 -0.64 31.67 -14.31
CA VAL A 128 -1.35 32.73 -15.00
C VAL A 128 -0.73 34.09 -14.67
N VAL A 129 -0.39 34.84 -15.71
CA VAL A 129 0.22 36.17 -15.62
C VAL A 129 -0.76 37.25 -16.07
N SER A 130 -1.59 36.95 -17.07
CA SER A 130 -2.57 37.87 -17.65
C SER A 130 -3.77 37.09 -18.17
N ILE A 131 -4.94 37.74 -18.16
CA ILE A 131 -6.21 37.17 -18.61
C ILE A 131 -6.87 38.19 -19.54
N ASP A 132 -7.16 37.79 -20.78
CA ASP A 132 -7.97 38.55 -21.72
C ASP A 132 -9.39 37.96 -21.75
N GLU A 133 -10.28 38.56 -20.97
CA GLU A 133 -11.69 38.16 -20.91
C GLU A 133 -12.43 38.33 -22.24
N SER A 134 -11.98 39.28 -23.09
CA SER A 134 -12.64 39.57 -24.37
C SER A 134 -12.40 38.49 -25.41
N ARG A 135 -11.22 37.88 -25.38
CA ARG A 135 -10.79 36.81 -26.30
C ARG A 135 -10.86 35.41 -25.67
N ARG A 136 -11.12 35.33 -24.36
CA ARG A 136 -11.05 34.09 -23.56
C ARG A 136 -9.66 33.44 -23.68
N GLU A 137 -8.64 34.26 -23.59
CA GLU A 137 -7.22 33.89 -23.67
C GLU A 137 -6.52 34.13 -22.34
N ILE A 138 -5.55 33.28 -22.02
CA ILE A 138 -4.79 33.33 -20.78
C ILE A 138 -3.31 33.33 -21.14
N ASP A 139 -2.60 34.35 -20.69
CA ASP A 139 -1.15 34.39 -20.75
C ASP A 139 -0.59 33.72 -19.50
N THR A 140 0.29 32.77 -19.73
CA THR A 140 0.89 31.97 -18.67
C THR A 140 2.40 31.97 -18.74
N THR A 141 3.04 31.61 -17.64
CA THR A 141 4.47 31.44 -17.56
C THR A 141 4.91 30.10 -16.98
N PHE A 142 5.96 29.55 -17.59
CA PHE A 142 6.73 28.43 -17.08
C PHE A 142 8.11 28.91 -16.62
N GLY A 143 8.49 28.59 -15.37
CA GLY A 143 9.79 28.98 -14.81
C GLY A 143 10.01 30.48 -14.70
N TYR A 144 8.97 31.32 -14.76
CA TYR A 144 9.03 32.80 -14.79
C TYR A 144 9.67 33.43 -16.04
N TYR A 145 10.17 32.64 -16.98
CA TYR A 145 10.90 33.14 -18.15
C TYR A 145 10.14 32.96 -19.46
N ILE A 146 9.41 31.86 -19.61
CA ILE A 146 8.73 31.52 -20.86
C ILE A 146 7.28 31.95 -20.74
N GLN A 147 6.81 32.79 -21.65
CA GLN A 147 5.40 33.21 -21.73
C GLN A 147 4.70 32.51 -22.90
N ASN A 148 3.50 32.01 -22.66
CA ASN A 148 2.64 31.40 -23.69
C ASN A 148 1.20 31.84 -23.48
N THR A 149 0.51 32.09 -24.58
CA THR A 149 -0.91 32.41 -24.59
C THR A 149 -1.70 31.15 -24.96
N TYR A 150 -2.70 30.84 -24.15
CA TYR A 150 -3.58 29.69 -24.36
C TYR A 150 -5.03 30.13 -24.44
N ASN A 151 -5.80 29.48 -25.31
CA ASN A 151 -7.26 29.62 -25.30
C ASN A 151 -7.86 28.75 -24.18
N GLU A 152 -9.02 29.12 -23.64
CA GLU A 152 -9.78 28.30 -22.69
C GLU A 152 -9.88 26.82 -23.09
N ALA A 153 -10.11 26.53 -24.39
CA ALA A 153 -10.27 25.16 -24.87
C ALA A 153 -9.00 24.30 -24.75
N GLU A 154 -7.83 24.93 -24.66
CA GLU A 154 -6.53 24.26 -24.54
C GLU A 154 -6.17 23.97 -23.07
N VAL A 155 -6.89 24.59 -22.13
CA VAL A 155 -6.66 24.40 -20.69
C VAL A 155 -7.43 23.20 -20.18
N ILE A 156 -6.70 22.21 -19.68
CA ILE A 156 -7.28 20.94 -19.23
C ILE A 156 -7.90 21.08 -17.84
N ALA A 157 -7.18 21.72 -16.93
CA ALA A 157 -7.54 21.75 -15.51
C ALA A 157 -6.90 22.93 -14.78
N THR A 158 -7.48 23.29 -13.64
CA THR A 158 -6.89 24.24 -12.68
C THR A 158 -6.13 23.47 -11.62
N TYR A 159 -4.86 23.80 -11.41
CA TYR A 159 -4.04 23.24 -10.34
C TYR A 159 -4.55 23.74 -8.99
N VAL A 160 -4.71 22.84 -8.01
CA VAL A 160 -5.13 23.21 -6.65
C VAL A 160 -3.99 23.01 -5.67
N ARG A 161 -3.39 21.82 -5.67
CA ARG A 161 -2.32 21.46 -4.73
C ARG A 161 -1.54 20.24 -5.20
N LYS A 162 -0.35 20.05 -4.62
CA LYS A 162 0.39 18.78 -4.70
C LYS A 162 -0.40 17.66 -4.00
N ALA A 163 -0.37 16.45 -4.55
CA ALA A 163 -1.00 15.30 -3.90
C ALA A 163 -0.25 14.93 -2.60
N SER A 164 -0.98 14.50 -1.58
CA SER A 164 -0.37 13.89 -0.40
C SER A 164 0.24 12.53 -0.75
N LEU A 165 1.13 12.02 0.10
CA LEU A 165 1.75 10.71 -0.12
C LEU A 165 0.71 9.59 -0.36
N LEU A 166 -0.36 9.57 0.44
CA LEU A 166 -1.48 8.64 0.24
C LEU A 166 -2.18 8.86 -1.11
N GLY A 167 -2.36 10.11 -1.53
CA GLY A 167 -2.93 10.45 -2.83
C GLY A 167 -2.04 10.00 -4.00
N THR A 168 -0.71 10.11 -3.84
CA THR A 168 0.27 9.62 -4.81
C THR A 168 0.23 8.10 -4.92
N VAL A 169 0.21 7.39 -3.80
CA VAL A 169 0.09 5.91 -3.78
C VAL A 169 -1.21 5.48 -4.45
N TYR A 170 -2.32 6.15 -4.15
CA TYR A 170 -3.60 5.88 -4.79
C TYR A 170 -3.57 6.12 -6.31
N TYR A 171 -2.99 7.25 -6.74
CA TYR A 171 -2.82 7.55 -8.17
C TYR A 171 -1.97 6.47 -8.87
N VAL A 172 -0.83 6.09 -8.29
CA VAL A 172 0.01 5.04 -8.86
C VAL A 172 -0.75 3.71 -8.92
N ALA A 173 -1.45 3.34 -7.86
CA ALA A 173 -2.27 2.13 -7.80
C ALA A 173 -3.41 2.11 -8.83
N SER A 174 -3.91 3.27 -9.25
CA SER A 174 -4.93 3.39 -10.30
C SER A 174 -4.38 3.21 -11.73
N THR A 175 -3.06 3.28 -11.93
CA THR A 175 -2.47 2.98 -13.23
C THR A 175 -2.41 1.47 -13.47
N PRO A 176 -2.50 0.97 -14.72
CA PRO A 176 -2.45 -0.47 -14.98
C PRO A 176 -1.20 -1.16 -14.40
N ARG A 177 -0.03 -0.51 -14.53
CA ARG A 177 1.23 -1.02 -13.99
C ARG A 177 1.24 -1.02 -12.47
N GLY A 178 0.84 0.10 -11.84
CA GLY A 178 0.81 0.19 -10.38
C GLY A 178 -0.27 -0.69 -9.75
N PHE A 179 -1.37 -0.95 -10.45
CA PHE A 179 -2.40 -1.90 -10.02
C PHE A 179 -1.85 -3.33 -9.93
N VAL A 180 -1.11 -3.79 -10.95
CA VAL A 180 -0.44 -5.09 -10.92
C VAL A 180 0.59 -5.15 -9.79
N SER A 181 1.38 -4.10 -9.59
CA SER A 181 2.32 -4.01 -8.48
C SER A 181 1.61 -4.07 -7.11
N LEU A 182 0.47 -3.42 -6.97
CA LEU A 182 -0.35 -3.45 -5.76
C LEU A 182 -0.84 -4.87 -5.46
N LEU A 183 -1.36 -5.58 -6.46
CA LEU A 183 -1.78 -6.98 -6.29
C LEU A 183 -0.62 -7.88 -5.88
N ALA A 184 0.56 -7.70 -6.49
CA ALA A 184 1.75 -8.47 -6.15
C ALA A 184 2.20 -8.22 -4.70
N ILE A 185 2.26 -6.95 -4.26
CA ILE A 185 2.63 -6.59 -2.89
C ILE A 185 1.62 -7.14 -1.89
N GLN A 186 0.31 -6.97 -2.15
CA GLN A 186 -0.74 -7.53 -1.30
C GLN A 186 -0.62 -9.06 -1.21
N GLY A 187 -0.40 -9.73 -2.34
CA GLY A 187 -0.19 -11.17 -2.39
C GLY A 187 1.00 -11.62 -1.56
N ILE A 188 2.15 -10.95 -1.67
CA ILE A 188 3.36 -11.26 -0.89
C ILE A 188 3.09 -11.08 0.61
N ILE A 189 2.53 -9.95 1.02
CA ILE A 189 2.25 -9.64 2.43
C ILE A 189 1.28 -10.68 3.02
N LEU A 190 0.16 -10.94 2.34
CA LEU A 190 -0.83 -11.91 2.80
C LEU A 190 -0.24 -13.32 2.86
N THR A 191 0.58 -13.71 1.87
CA THR A 191 1.25 -15.02 1.86
C THR A 191 2.22 -15.15 3.03
N LEU A 192 3.03 -14.13 3.30
CA LEU A 192 3.97 -14.13 4.44
C LEU A 192 3.22 -14.24 5.77
N ILE A 193 2.19 -13.42 5.98
CA ILE A 193 1.41 -13.45 7.22
C ILE A 193 0.75 -14.82 7.40
N TYR A 194 0.14 -15.35 6.33
CA TYR A 194 -0.48 -16.67 6.35
C TYR A 194 0.54 -17.77 6.69
N TYR A 195 1.69 -17.77 6.02
CA TYR A 195 2.73 -18.76 6.23
C TYR A 195 3.29 -18.70 7.66
N TYR A 196 3.65 -17.51 8.16
CA TYR A 196 4.28 -17.40 9.48
C TYR A 196 3.29 -17.62 10.63
N TYR A 197 2.12 -16.99 10.59
CA TYR A 197 1.24 -16.88 11.75
C TYR A 197 0.03 -17.84 11.73
N ILE A 198 -0.45 -18.24 10.55
CA ILE A 198 -1.71 -18.98 10.44
C ILE A 198 -1.45 -20.47 10.20
N ARG A 199 -0.56 -20.81 9.28
CA ARG A 199 -0.24 -22.19 8.91
C ARG A 199 0.15 -23.02 10.14
N LYS A 200 -0.40 -24.23 10.28
CA LYS A 200 -0.04 -25.14 11.38
C LYS A 200 1.42 -25.60 11.22
N GLN A 201 2.11 -25.85 12.33
CA GLN A 201 3.53 -26.25 12.29
C GLN A 201 3.73 -27.61 11.60
N GLU A 202 2.78 -28.52 11.71
CA GLU A 202 2.80 -29.82 11.02
C GLU A 202 2.86 -29.64 9.50
N ASP A 203 2.07 -28.73 8.95
CA ASP A 203 2.07 -28.44 7.51
C ASP A 203 3.36 -27.76 7.03
N LYS A 204 4.11 -27.09 7.92
CA LYS A 204 5.39 -26.43 7.58
C LYS A 204 6.53 -27.43 7.39
N LYS A 205 6.57 -28.49 8.19
CA LYS A 205 7.59 -29.55 8.08
C LYS A 205 7.49 -30.30 6.75
N TRP A 206 6.26 -30.57 6.29
CA TRP A 206 5.99 -31.27 5.04
C TRP A 206 6.49 -30.49 3.80
N THR A 207 6.35 -29.15 3.78
CA THR A 207 6.84 -28.35 2.66
C THR A 207 8.36 -28.21 2.64
N PHE A 208 9.01 -28.08 3.81
CA PHE A 208 10.47 -28.00 3.87
C PHE A 208 11.13 -29.31 3.42
N SER A 209 10.54 -30.47 3.74
CA SER A 209 10.96 -31.78 3.25
C SER A 209 10.90 -31.85 1.71
N GLN A 210 9.79 -31.43 1.09
CA GLN A 210 9.68 -31.45 -0.38
C GLN A 210 10.65 -30.50 -1.08
N TRP A 211 10.87 -29.30 -0.54
CA TRP A 211 11.87 -28.37 -1.09
C TRP A 211 13.29 -28.89 -0.91
N LYS A 212 13.59 -29.59 0.18
CA LYS A 212 14.88 -30.28 0.41
C LYS A 212 15.08 -31.41 -0.61
N VAL A 213 14.04 -32.19 -0.91
CA VAL A 213 14.08 -33.24 -1.95
C VAL A 213 14.25 -32.66 -3.35
N LEU A 214 13.56 -31.54 -3.67
CA LEU A 214 13.65 -30.87 -4.96
C LEU A 214 14.97 -30.11 -5.19
N LEU A 215 15.54 -29.47 -4.16
CA LEU A 215 16.76 -28.67 -4.27
C LEU A 215 18.05 -29.46 -4.03
N LEU A 216 18.02 -30.49 -3.18
CA LEU A 216 19.21 -31.23 -2.80
C LEU A 216 19.25 -32.66 -3.34
N GLY A 217 18.16 -33.17 -3.93
CA GLY A 217 18.13 -34.52 -4.48
C GLY A 217 18.44 -35.62 -3.45
N VAL A 218 18.40 -35.30 -2.15
CA VAL A 218 18.67 -36.26 -1.08
C VAL A 218 17.35 -36.90 -0.69
N TYR A 219 17.10 -38.06 -1.28
CA TYR A 219 16.15 -39.03 -0.75
C TYR A 219 16.79 -39.62 0.52
N GLU A 220 16.34 -39.20 1.70
CA GLU A 220 16.62 -39.95 2.93
C GLU A 220 15.79 -41.23 2.84
N ASP A 221 16.40 -42.27 2.29
CA ASP A 221 15.92 -43.64 2.38
C ASP A 221 15.95 -44.00 3.87
N GLU A 222 14.76 -44.13 4.48
CA GLU A 222 14.57 -44.61 5.84
C GLU A 222 15.06 -46.08 5.90
N LYS A 223 16.38 -46.24 6.01
CA LYS A 223 17.02 -47.47 6.47
C LYS A 223 16.83 -47.57 7.97
N ASN A 224 15.87 -48.40 8.38
CA ASN A 224 16.15 -49.72 8.96
C ASN A 224 15.20 -50.07 10.12
N SER A 225 14.68 -51.30 9.98
CA SER A 225 14.42 -52.30 11.04
C SER A 225 13.12 -52.22 11.82
#